data_AF-A0A8J2QGK6-F1
#
_entry.id   AF-A0A8J2QGK6-F1
#
_cell.length_a   1.000
_cell.length_b   1.000
_cell.length_c   1.000
_cell.angle_alpha   90.00
_cell.angle_beta   90.00
_cell.angle_gamma   90.00
#
_symmetry.space_group_name_H-M   'P 1'
#
loop_
_entity.id
_entity.type
_entity.pdbx_description
1 polymer ?
#
loop_
_entity_poly.entity_id
_entity_poly.type
_entity_poly.pdbx_seq_one_letter_code
_entity_poly.pdbx_strand_id
1 'polypeptide(L)'
;MAYRLSSWFRSSLKKRPVLTNTAVYATFYTAAELSQQTFNKIYSSDKPEMDFAAAGRIVTVGSCLYAPTLYYWYKFLDRKFVGTSLKVVATKVLCDQLIITPVLLAIFYTGMGIVERREDVFSELKAKYWRTFIANQAYWIPAQTINFLLLPPNLRVVYVASASFIWINVLCFIKRQTTDNFDVFWSLEDDATKSVITTLGVVECESTLELVDCVTEKLHNIIGDPEAQKLFYRRSEDYGFFYWRKCCYVDVNQYVRVINVSNKTKLNVSDVEKVLTEVSYQPLPFNDEGLFQILVVNQTLDIENKENQYALIFRVHHSLGDGVALIEFLCKTLADGKDESIMFCMPERYPVKSDKSPEYLLEMMSALYEMFSCFIDGILRFPDVSCLHGPTLIGKKVFKWIETDAKLLDMVMEIKGKYTDLKFSDILATALSCGLRDYFLKEDVPVPTNVAVILPIRFPNQEKDGLKLENNFTVSILDLPIGKDIKIVKQSINRLQESADPLTNYYFLKICGILPKEILRPLFNSSQASMVLSNMPGPQLLSICGGEVKSLVFFVPNKGNTGLGVTALSYGGVLRFAAMADAALVPSSRKLAIILKGMANEIIRMHKELVLK
;
A
#
# COMPACT_ATOMS: atom_id res chain seq x y z
N MET A 1 -14.05 -49.03 15.55
CA MET A 1 -14.27 -47.94 16.55
C MET A 1 -14.86 -46.69 15.91
N ALA A 2 -14.25 -46.12 14.85
CA ALA A 2 -14.71 -44.90 14.17
C ALA A 2 -16.17 -44.93 13.65
N TYR A 3 -16.64 -46.06 13.08
CA TYR A 3 -18.02 -46.19 12.60
C TYR A 3 -19.08 -46.14 13.72
N ARG A 4 -18.77 -46.71 14.89
CA ARG A 4 -19.69 -46.68 16.06
C ARG A 4 -19.78 -45.27 16.64
N LEU A 5 -18.65 -44.55 16.69
CA LEU A 5 -18.59 -43.14 17.09
C LEU A 5 -19.36 -42.23 16.13
N SER A 6 -19.18 -42.40 14.82
CA SER A 6 -19.87 -41.58 13.81
C SER A 6 -21.39 -41.83 13.79
N SER A 7 -21.81 -43.08 13.95
CA SER A 7 -23.22 -43.47 14.07
C SER A 7 -23.86 -42.88 15.34
N TRP A 8 -23.18 -42.99 16.49
CA TRP A 8 -23.61 -42.39 17.74
C TRP A 8 -23.72 -40.85 17.63
N PHE A 9 -22.72 -40.20 17.04
CA PHE A 9 -22.71 -38.75 16.86
C PHE A 9 -23.86 -38.26 15.98
N ARG A 10 -24.11 -38.92 14.84
CA ARG A 10 -25.25 -38.62 13.96
C ARG A 10 -26.60 -38.85 14.67
N SER A 11 -26.71 -39.89 15.49
CA SER A 11 -27.89 -40.16 16.31
C SER A 11 -28.10 -39.08 17.39
N SER A 12 -27.03 -38.65 18.04
CA SER A 12 -27.02 -37.59 19.05
C SER A 12 -27.45 -36.24 18.48
N LEU A 13 -26.92 -35.85 17.31
CA LEU A 13 -27.34 -34.63 16.60
C LEU A 13 -28.84 -34.60 16.26
N LYS A 14 -29.46 -35.76 16.05
CA LYS A 14 -30.91 -35.85 15.80
C LYS A 14 -31.73 -35.84 17.10
N LYS A 15 -31.28 -36.57 18.14
CA LYS A 15 -32.02 -36.74 19.40
C LYS A 15 -31.88 -35.55 20.35
N ARG A 16 -30.70 -34.92 20.40
CA ARG A 16 -30.37 -33.83 21.33
C ARG A 16 -29.56 -32.72 20.63
N PRO A 17 -30.08 -32.11 19.55
CA PRO A 17 -29.33 -31.20 18.69
C PRO A 17 -28.66 -30.04 19.44
N VAL A 18 -29.38 -29.36 20.35
CA VAL A 18 -28.83 -28.20 21.08
C VAL A 18 -27.67 -28.59 21.98
N LEU A 19 -27.83 -29.67 22.75
CA LEU A 19 -26.79 -30.16 23.66
C LEU A 19 -25.54 -30.60 22.89
N THR A 20 -25.72 -31.39 21.83
CA THR A 20 -24.62 -31.89 21.00
C THR A 20 -23.88 -30.75 20.30
N ASN A 21 -24.61 -29.77 19.76
CA ASN A 21 -24.00 -28.58 19.15
C ASN A 21 -23.24 -27.73 20.16
N THR A 22 -23.78 -27.55 21.37
CA THR A 22 -23.12 -26.81 22.45
C THR A 22 -21.80 -27.47 22.85
N ALA A 23 -21.79 -28.79 23.01
CA ALA A 23 -20.57 -29.55 23.32
C ALA A 23 -19.51 -29.48 22.21
N VAL A 24 -19.95 -29.51 20.94
CA VAL A 24 -19.06 -29.34 19.78
C VAL A 24 -18.44 -27.94 19.78
N TYR A 25 -19.26 -26.89 19.97
CA TYR A 25 -18.78 -25.51 20.07
C TYR A 25 -17.78 -25.32 21.21
N ALA A 26 -18.10 -25.84 22.39
CA ALA A 26 -17.22 -25.76 23.55
C ALA A 26 -15.85 -26.40 23.26
N THR A 27 -15.84 -27.57 22.61
CA THR A 27 -14.60 -28.26 22.22
C THR A 27 -13.76 -27.41 21.27
N PHE A 28 -14.34 -26.90 20.19
CA PHE A 28 -13.60 -26.13 19.19
C PHE A 28 -13.12 -24.78 19.72
N TYR A 29 -13.93 -24.07 20.52
CA TYR A 29 -13.49 -22.82 21.15
C TYR A 29 -12.37 -23.06 22.16
N THR A 30 -12.46 -24.12 22.97
CA THR A 30 -11.39 -24.50 23.91
C THR A 30 -10.10 -24.83 23.16
N ALA A 31 -10.20 -25.61 22.07
CA ALA A 31 -9.05 -25.95 21.25
C ALA A 31 -8.42 -24.72 20.57
N ALA A 32 -9.23 -23.76 20.12
CA ALA A 32 -8.74 -22.53 19.50
C ALA A 32 -7.96 -21.68 20.50
N GLU A 33 -8.50 -21.52 21.70
CA GLU A 33 -7.88 -20.75 22.77
C GLU A 33 -6.58 -21.40 23.27
N LEU A 34 -6.57 -22.72 23.48
CA LEU A 34 -5.36 -23.45 23.86
C LEU A 34 -4.28 -23.37 22.77
N SER A 35 -4.66 -23.51 21.50
CA SER A 35 -3.75 -23.33 20.36
C SER A 35 -3.14 -21.93 20.37
N GLN A 36 -3.96 -20.90 20.56
CA GLN A 36 -3.53 -19.50 20.60
C GLN A 36 -2.58 -19.21 21.77
N GLN A 37 -2.92 -19.64 22.99
CA GLN A 37 -2.10 -19.39 24.18
C GLN A 37 -0.77 -20.16 24.12
N THR A 38 -0.80 -21.40 23.62
CA THR A 38 0.40 -22.21 23.40
C THR A 38 1.31 -21.54 22.37
N PHE A 39 0.75 -21.08 21.25
CA PHE A 39 1.51 -20.35 20.24
C PHE A 39 2.11 -19.05 20.81
N ASN A 40 1.33 -18.27 21.57
CA ASN A 40 1.81 -17.06 22.24
C ASN A 40 3.02 -17.34 23.11
N LYS A 41 2.97 -18.42 23.90
CA LYS A 41 4.05 -18.83 24.80
C LYS A 41 5.33 -19.26 24.07
N ILE A 42 5.20 -19.86 22.88
CA ILE A 42 6.33 -20.33 22.07
C ILE A 42 6.97 -19.17 21.28
N TYR A 43 6.15 -18.32 20.67
CA TYR A 43 6.61 -17.37 19.63
C TYR A 43 6.60 -15.90 20.04
N SER A 44 5.90 -15.49 21.10
CA SER A 44 5.91 -14.09 21.54
C SER A 44 7.20 -13.78 22.31
N SER A 45 7.79 -12.62 22.06
CA SER A 45 8.99 -12.15 22.76
C SER A 45 8.80 -12.14 24.28
N ASP A 46 7.60 -11.77 24.74
CA ASP A 46 7.25 -11.64 26.16
C ASP A 46 6.84 -12.97 26.82
N LYS A 47 6.72 -14.06 26.04
CA LYS A 47 6.34 -15.41 26.48
C LYS A 47 5.28 -15.44 27.61
N PRO A 48 4.09 -14.87 27.40
CA PRO A 48 3.09 -14.71 28.45
C PRO A 48 2.62 -16.06 29.01
N GLU A 49 2.24 -16.07 30.29
CA GLU A 49 1.63 -17.24 30.94
C GLU A 49 0.25 -17.57 30.35
N MET A 50 -0.17 -18.82 30.53
CA MET A 50 -1.47 -19.29 30.04
C MET A 50 -2.60 -18.82 30.95
N ASP A 51 -3.54 -18.02 30.42
CA ASP A 51 -4.73 -17.57 31.13
C ASP A 51 -5.91 -18.52 30.87
N PHE A 52 -5.98 -19.59 31.66
CA PHE A 52 -7.09 -20.54 31.61
C PHE A 52 -8.43 -19.92 32.07
N ALA A 53 -8.40 -18.84 32.84
CA ALA A 53 -9.62 -18.17 33.29
C ALA A 53 -10.25 -17.37 32.14
N ALA A 54 -9.45 -16.65 31.34
CA ALA A 54 -9.91 -16.03 30.10
C ALA A 54 -10.46 -17.06 29.12
N ALA A 55 -9.78 -18.20 28.98
CA ALA A 55 -10.24 -19.30 28.15
C ALA A 55 -11.63 -19.81 28.58
N GLY A 56 -11.83 -20.03 29.88
CA GLY A 56 -13.12 -20.44 30.43
C GLY A 56 -14.24 -19.44 30.16
N ARG A 57 -13.97 -18.12 30.25
CA ARG A 57 -14.94 -17.06 29.96
C ARG A 57 -15.38 -17.09 28.49
N ILE A 58 -14.43 -17.13 27.57
CA ILE A 58 -14.68 -17.15 26.12
C ILE A 58 -15.47 -18.41 25.73
N VAL A 59 -15.07 -19.57 26.23
CA VAL A 59 -15.75 -20.85 25.96
C VAL A 59 -17.19 -20.82 26.50
N THR A 60 -17.42 -20.26 27.68
CA THR A 60 -18.76 -20.17 28.28
C THR A 60 -19.67 -19.28 27.45
N VAL A 61 -19.22 -18.07 27.11
CA VAL A 61 -19.99 -17.12 26.28
C VAL A 61 -20.24 -17.71 24.88
N GLY A 62 -19.21 -18.24 24.24
CA GLY A 62 -19.29 -18.81 22.89
C GLY A 62 -20.16 -20.07 22.80
N SER A 63 -20.05 -21.00 23.75
CA SER A 63 -20.81 -22.25 23.68
C SER A 63 -22.27 -22.09 24.13
N CYS A 64 -22.53 -21.37 25.23
CA CYS A 64 -23.88 -21.25 25.79
C CYS A 64 -24.78 -20.28 25.03
N LEU A 65 -24.23 -19.23 24.42
CA LEU A 65 -25.03 -18.24 23.68
C LEU A 65 -25.07 -18.52 22.17
N TYR A 66 -23.92 -18.76 21.53
CA TYR A 66 -23.91 -18.88 20.07
C TYR A 66 -24.51 -20.20 19.59
N ALA A 67 -24.15 -21.34 20.19
CA ALA A 67 -24.57 -22.64 19.66
C ALA A 67 -26.10 -22.83 19.65
N PRO A 68 -26.86 -22.46 20.70
CA PRO A 68 -28.33 -22.52 20.65
C PRO A 68 -28.91 -21.51 19.66
N THR A 69 -28.39 -20.27 19.64
CA THR A 69 -28.91 -19.20 18.78
C THR A 69 -28.77 -19.57 17.30
N LEU A 70 -27.59 -20.05 16.89
CA LEU A 70 -27.33 -20.47 15.52
C LEU A 70 -28.15 -21.69 15.12
N TYR A 71 -28.38 -22.64 16.04
CA TYR A 71 -29.26 -23.79 15.77
C TYR A 71 -30.68 -23.34 15.41
N TYR A 72 -31.29 -22.46 16.23
CA TYR A 72 -32.64 -21.97 15.96
C TYR A 72 -32.70 -21.06 14.73
N TRP A 73 -31.67 -20.24 14.51
CA TRP A 73 -31.57 -19.36 13.35
C TRP A 73 -31.49 -20.14 12.03
N TYR A 74 -30.62 -21.14 11.94
CA TYR A 74 -30.52 -21.97 10.73
C TYR A 74 -31.79 -22.79 10.48
N LYS A 75 -32.43 -23.28 11.54
CA LYS A 75 -33.72 -23.95 11.45
C LYS A 75 -34.82 -23.01 10.91
N PHE A 76 -34.79 -21.73 11.29
CA PHE A 76 -35.69 -20.72 10.75
C PHE A 76 -35.42 -20.43 9.27
N LEU A 77 -34.16 -20.18 8.90
CA LEU A 77 -33.77 -19.90 7.51
C LEU A 77 -34.10 -21.06 6.57
N ASP A 78 -33.92 -22.31 7.00
CA ASP A 78 -34.29 -23.48 6.21
C ASP A 78 -35.78 -23.68 6.03
N ARG A 79 -36.58 -23.26 7.01
CA ARG A 79 -38.05 -23.27 6.90
C ARG A 79 -38.54 -22.18 5.95
N LYS A 80 -37.96 -20.99 6.03
CA LYS A 80 -38.39 -19.82 5.26
C LYS A 80 -37.90 -19.84 3.81
N PHE A 81 -36.68 -20.30 3.57
CA PHE A 81 -36.05 -20.31 2.26
C PHE A 81 -35.68 -21.76 1.90
N VAL A 82 -36.56 -22.43 1.16
CA VAL A 82 -36.40 -23.85 0.81
C VAL A 82 -35.63 -23.98 -0.51
N GLY A 83 -34.74 -24.98 -0.59
CA GLY A 83 -33.93 -25.28 -1.77
C GLY A 83 -32.50 -24.75 -1.72
N THR A 84 -31.75 -25.02 -2.80
CA THR A 84 -30.31 -24.74 -2.95
C THR A 84 -29.99 -23.90 -4.19
N SER A 85 -30.98 -23.21 -4.77
CA SER A 85 -30.72 -22.29 -5.89
C SER A 85 -29.80 -21.16 -5.44
N LEU A 86 -28.97 -20.64 -6.35
CA LEU A 86 -28.00 -19.57 -6.03
C LEU A 86 -28.66 -18.36 -5.37
N LYS A 87 -29.86 -17.97 -5.82
CA LYS A 87 -30.66 -16.89 -5.22
C LYS A 87 -31.06 -17.18 -3.77
N VAL A 88 -31.49 -18.41 -3.47
CA VAL A 88 -31.88 -18.82 -2.11
C VAL A 88 -30.66 -18.86 -1.18
N VAL A 89 -29.55 -19.41 -1.65
CA VAL A 89 -28.29 -19.45 -0.88
C VAL A 89 -27.79 -18.04 -0.59
N ALA A 90 -27.72 -17.17 -1.61
CA ALA A 90 -27.32 -15.78 -1.43
C ALA A 90 -28.23 -15.04 -0.44
N THR A 91 -29.55 -15.26 -0.51
CA THR A 91 -30.50 -14.66 0.45
C THR A 91 -30.25 -15.14 1.88
N LYS A 92 -29.99 -16.43 2.09
CA LYS A 92 -29.66 -16.99 3.42
C LYS A 92 -28.36 -16.41 3.96
N VAL A 93 -27.32 -16.32 3.12
CA VAL A 93 -26.01 -15.76 3.50
C VAL A 93 -26.16 -14.28 3.88
N LEU A 94 -26.88 -13.48 3.08
CA LEU A 94 -27.12 -12.08 3.39
C LEU A 94 -27.92 -11.89 4.68
N CYS A 95 -28.96 -12.70 4.92
CA CYS A 95 -29.70 -12.66 6.18
C CYS A 95 -28.80 -13.02 7.37
N ASP A 96 -27.97 -14.04 7.23
CA ASP A 96 -27.03 -14.43 8.29
C ASP A 96 -26.04 -13.29 8.59
N GLN A 97 -25.42 -12.75 7.55
CA GLN A 97 -24.36 -11.77 7.69
C GLN A 97 -24.82 -10.36 8.06
N LEU A 98 -26.01 -9.94 7.64
CA LEU A 98 -26.50 -8.58 7.88
C LEU A 98 -27.51 -8.48 9.03
N ILE A 99 -28.04 -9.61 9.52
CA ILE A 99 -29.03 -9.63 10.62
C ILE A 99 -28.45 -10.31 11.87
N ILE A 100 -28.07 -11.58 11.79
CA ILE A 100 -27.68 -12.32 13.02
C ILE A 100 -26.24 -12.03 13.43
N THR A 101 -25.32 -11.91 12.48
CA THR A 101 -23.89 -11.65 12.77
C THR A 101 -23.66 -10.33 13.54
N PRO A 102 -24.23 -9.18 13.13
CA PRO A 102 -24.12 -7.92 13.90
C PRO A 102 -24.58 -8.06 15.35
N VAL A 103 -25.74 -8.72 15.54
CA VAL A 103 -26.35 -8.92 16.85
C VAL A 103 -25.50 -9.83 17.73
N LEU A 104 -25.06 -10.96 17.20
CA LEU A 104 -24.21 -11.90 17.93
C LEU A 104 -22.87 -11.26 18.32
N LEU A 105 -22.25 -10.52 17.41
CA LEU A 105 -20.99 -9.83 17.68
C LEU A 105 -21.15 -8.78 18.78
N ALA A 106 -22.26 -8.05 18.79
CA ALA A 106 -22.57 -7.10 19.86
C ALA A 106 -22.79 -7.79 21.22
N ILE A 107 -23.55 -8.90 21.21
CA ILE A 107 -23.77 -9.74 22.40
C ILE A 107 -22.45 -10.30 22.93
N PHE A 108 -21.53 -10.71 22.05
CA PHE A 108 -20.24 -11.25 22.46
C PHE A 108 -19.38 -10.22 23.19
N TYR A 109 -19.15 -9.05 22.59
CA TYR A 109 -18.34 -8.02 23.24
C TYR A 109 -18.96 -7.51 24.55
N THR A 110 -20.28 -7.33 24.56
CA THR A 110 -21.01 -6.91 25.77
C THR A 110 -20.94 -8.01 26.83
N GLY A 111 -21.15 -9.27 26.46
CA GLY A 111 -21.07 -10.42 27.35
C GLY A 111 -19.68 -10.59 27.95
N MET A 112 -18.62 -10.43 27.15
CA MET A 112 -17.24 -10.43 27.64
C MET A 112 -16.99 -9.30 28.64
N GLY A 113 -17.47 -8.08 28.36
CA GLY A 113 -17.36 -6.95 29.29
C GLY A 113 -18.03 -7.22 30.65
N ILE A 114 -19.17 -7.91 30.66
CA ILE A 114 -19.87 -8.33 31.89
C ILE A 114 -19.06 -9.37 32.65
N VAL A 115 -18.60 -10.44 31.98
CA VAL A 115 -17.90 -11.55 32.63
C VAL A 115 -16.52 -11.11 33.13
N GLU A 116 -15.89 -10.14 32.47
CA GLU A 116 -14.62 -9.53 32.90
C GLU A 116 -14.79 -8.41 33.93
N ARG A 117 -16.04 -8.06 34.31
CA ARG A 117 -16.38 -7.03 35.31
C ARG A 117 -15.74 -5.66 35.02
N ARG A 118 -15.78 -5.22 33.75
CA ARG A 118 -15.27 -3.91 33.34
C ARG A 118 -16.18 -2.78 33.83
N GLU A 119 -15.59 -1.61 34.12
CA GLU A 119 -16.35 -0.41 34.50
C GLU A 119 -17.25 0.09 33.36
N ASP A 120 -16.73 0.15 32.13
CA ASP A 120 -17.53 0.35 30.91
C ASP A 120 -17.61 -0.95 30.11
N VAL A 121 -18.76 -1.62 30.20
CA VAL A 121 -19.08 -2.87 29.50
C VAL A 121 -19.06 -2.70 27.97
N PHE A 122 -19.33 -1.50 27.45
CA PHE A 122 -19.41 -1.22 26.02
C PHE A 122 -18.11 -0.67 25.41
N SER A 123 -17.09 -0.44 26.23
CA SER A 123 -15.80 0.15 25.80
C SER A 123 -15.18 -0.62 24.64
N GLU A 124 -15.09 -1.95 24.74
CA GLU A 124 -14.55 -2.78 23.66
C GLU A 124 -15.44 -2.89 22.44
N LEU A 125 -16.75 -2.93 22.64
CA LEU A 125 -17.71 -2.92 21.55
C LEU A 125 -17.49 -1.68 20.68
N LYS A 126 -17.50 -0.48 21.29
CA LYS A 126 -17.30 0.79 20.57
C LYS A 126 -15.95 0.83 19.85
N ALA A 127 -14.90 0.31 20.48
CA ALA A 127 -13.55 0.36 19.93
C ALA A 127 -13.31 -0.63 18.77
N LYS A 128 -13.86 -1.85 18.85
CA LYS A 128 -13.46 -2.96 17.97
C LYS A 128 -14.54 -3.42 16.99
N TYR A 129 -15.82 -3.11 17.26
CA TYR A 129 -16.94 -3.71 16.55
C TYR A 129 -16.85 -3.62 15.03
N TRP A 130 -16.62 -2.42 14.49
CA TRP A 130 -16.61 -2.21 13.04
C TRP A 130 -15.43 -2.91 12.36
N ARG A 131 -14.24 -2.86 12.98
CA ARG A 131 -13.05 -3.57 12.50
C ARG A 131 -13.28 -5.07 12.49
N THR A 132 -13.87 -5.62 13.56
CA THR A 132 -14.18 -7.05 13.64
C THR A 132 -15.29 -7.44 12.67
N PHE A 133 -16.32 -6.62 12.50
CA PHE A 133 -17.44 -6.91 11.61
C PHE A 133 -16.99 -6.98 10.15
N ILE A 134 -16.24 -5.98 9.67
CA ILE A 134 -15.70 -5.98 8.30
C ILE A 134 -14.82 -7.22 8.07
N ALA A 135 -13.93 -7.52 9.00
CA ALA A 135 -13.08 -8.70 8.91
C ALA A 135 -13.88 -10.01 8.89
N ASN A 136 -14.94 -10.08 9.71
CA ASN A 136 -15.83 -11.21 9.78
C ASN A 136 -16.49 -11.50 8.43
N GLN A 137 -16.91 -10.48 7.69
CA GLN A 137 -17.59 -10.67 6.40
C GLN A 137 -16.73 -11.40 5.36
N ALA A 138 -15.46 -11.05 5.26
CA ALA A 138 -14.54 -11.65 4.30
C ALA A 138 -14.38 -13.16 4.49
N TYR A 139 -14.36 -13.63 5.73
CA TYR A 139 -14.25 -15.06 6.05
C TYR A 139 -15.60 -15.78 6.00
N TRP A 140 -16.64 -15.18 6.57
CA TRP A 140 -17.91 -15.87 6.78
C TRP A 140 -18.83 -15.88 5.57
N ILE A 141 -18.74 -14.92 4.63
CA ILE A 141 -19.54 -14.98 3.40
C ILE A 141 -19.22 -16.25 2.58
N PRO A 142 -17.94 -16.56 2.26
CA PRO A 142 -17.58 -17.81 1.59
C PRO A 142 -17.95 -19.06 2.42
N ALA A 143 -17.63 -19.05 3.72
CA ALA A 143 -17.90 -20.19 4.60
C ALA A 143 -19.41 -20.50 4.71
N GLN A 144 -20.25 -19.48 4.86
CA GLN A 144 -21.71 -19.65 4.91
C GLN A 144 -22.28 -20.03 3.55
N THR A 145 -21.70 -19.57 2.45
CA THR A 145 -22.10 -20.03 1.11
C THR A 145 -21.90 -21.54 0.99
N ILE A 146 -20.74 -22.07 1.40
CA ILE A 146 -20.49 -23.52 1.48
C ILE A 146 -21.51 -24.21 2.41
N ASN A 147 -21.76 -23.63 3.57
CA ASN A 147 -22.68 -24.17 4.57
C ASN A 147 -24.12 -24.34 4.02
N PHE A 148 -24.66 -23.31 3.38
CA PHE A 148 -26.02 -23.33 2.85
C PHE A 148 -26.16 -24.06 1.51
N LEU A 149 -25.08 -24.14 0.72
CA LEU A 149 -25.08 -24.81 -0.58
C LEU A 149 -24.87 -26.33 -0.46
N LEU A 150 -23.90 -26.77 0.36
CA LEU A 150 -23.40 -28.15 0.35
C LEU A 150 -23.82 -28.97 1.57
N LEU A 151 -24.13 -28.34 2.71
CA LEU A 151 -24.30 -29.08 3.97
C LEU A 151 -25.76 -29.33 4.36
N PRO A 152 -26.08 -30.56 4.83
CA PRO A 152 -27.40 -30.86 5.33
C PRO A 152 -27.68 -30.14 6.66
N PRO A 153 -28.94 -29.78 6.97
CA PRO A 153 -29.29 -28.94 8.13
C PRO A 153 -28.73 -29.41 9.48
N ASN A 154 -28.60 -30.72 9.69
CA ASN A 154 -28.11 -31.30 10.94
C ASN A 154 -26.58 -31.19 11.14
N LEU A 155 -25.81 -30.88 10.09
CA LEU A 155 -24.35 -30.72 10.16
C LEU A 155 -23.89 -29.28 10.15
N ARG A 156 -24.77 -28.33 9.85
CA ARG A 156 -24.39 -26.92 9.66
C ARG A 156 -23.75 -26.29 10.89
N VAL A 157 -24.33 -26.54 12.06
CA VAL A 157 -23.78 -26.01 13.32
C VAL A 157 -22.40 -26.61 13.62
N VAL A 158 -22.19 -27.89 13.31
CA VAL A 158 -20.88 -28.55 13.46
C VAL A 158 -19.85 -27.96 12.51
N TYR A 159 -20.21 -27.72 11.25
CA TYR A 159 -19.33 -27.05 10.29
C TYR A 159 -18.95 -25.64 10.75
N VAL A 160 -19.92 -24.85 11.21
CA VAL A 160 -19.65 -23.49 11.71
C VAL A 160 -18.75 -23.54 12.96
N ALA A 161 -18.88 -24.54 13.83
CA ALA A 161 -17.96 -24.72 14.95
C ALA A 161 -16.52 -24.99 14.48
N SER A 162 -16.34 -25.86 13.49
CA SER A 162 -15.02 -26.14 12.89
C SER A 162 -14.43 -24.92 12.19
N ALA A 163 -15.24 -24.18 11.42
CA ALA A 163 -14.83 -22.93 10.79
C ALA A 163 -14.49 -21.85 11.83
N SER A 164 -15.22 -21.80 12.94
CA SER A 164 -14.94 -20.88 14.05
C SER A 164 -13.56 -21.12 14.66
N PHE A 165 -13.11 -22.38 14.77
CA PHE A 165 -11.75 -22.68 15.24
C PHE A 165 -10.69 -22.06 14.33
N ILE A 166 -10.87 -22.15 13.01
CA ILE A 166 -9.96 -21.53 12.03
C ILE A 166 -10.03 -20.00 12.16
N TRP A 167 -11.24 -19.43 12.20
CA TRP A 167 -11.46 -17.99 12.33
C TRP A 167 -10.83 -17.40 13.59
N ILE A 168 -10.97 -18.04 14.74
CA ILE A 168 -10.43 -17.54 16.02
C ILE A 168 -8.90 -17.51 15.97
N ASN A 169 -8.26 -18.55 15.45
CA ASN A 169 -6.81 -18.55 15.28
C ASN A 169 -6.34 -17.45 14.30
N VAL A 170 -7.08 -17.26 13.19
CA VAL A 170 -6.81 -16.18 12.22
C VAL A 170 -7.00 -14.80 12.85
N LEU A 171 -8.10 -14.56 13.58
CA LEU A 171 -8.38 -13.27 14.25
C LEU A 171 -7.28 -12.91 15.25
N CYS A 172 -6.79 -13.90 16.01
CA CYS A 172 -5.74 -13.68 16.99
C CYS A 172 -4.40 -13.37 16.33
N PHE A 173 -4.16 -13.97 15.17
CA PHE A 173 -3.02 -13.64 14.34
C PHE A 173 -3.15 -12.23 13.71
N ILE A 174 -4.31 -11.85 13.16
CA ILE A 174 -4.60 -10.49 12.65
C ILE A 174 -4.47 -9.43 13.77
N LYS A 175 -4.95 -9.72 14.99
CA LYS A 175 -4.84 -8.81 16.14
C LYS A 175 -3.38 -8.51 16.51
N ARG A 176 -2.46 -9.43 16.24
CA ARG A 176 -1.01 -9.25 16.48
C ARG A 176 -0.32 -8.47 15.38
N GLN A 177 -0.93 -8.33 14.20
CA GLN A 177 -0.34 -7.55 13.13
C GLN A 177 -0.30 -6.07 13.54
N THR A 178 0.90 -5.57 13.75
CA THR A 178 1.19 -4.15 13.99
C THR A 178 1.40 -3.38 12.69
N THR A 179 1.13 -4.01 11.55
CA THR A 179 1.39 -3.46 10.22
C THR A 179 0.18 -2.72 9.70
N ASP A 180 0.40 -1.53 9.14
CA ASP A 180 -0.65 -0.77 8.50
C ASP A 180 -1.17 -1.53 7.27
N ASN A 181 -2.45 -1.43 6.95
CA ASN A 181 -3.02 -2.11 5.80
C ASN A 181 -2.39 -1.63 4.47
N PHE A 182 -1.96 -0.36 4.38
CA PHE A 182 -1.22 0.14 3.24
C PHE A 182 0.17 -0.50 3.12
N ASP A 183 0.81 -0.80 4.25
CA ASP A 183 2.11 -1.44 4.27
C ASP A 183 2.01 -2.89 3.75
N VAL A 184 0.89 -3.57 4.01
CA VAL A 184 0.60 -4.90 3.45
C VAL A 184 0.52 -4.85 1.92
N PHE A 185 -0.15 -3.85 1.35
CA PHE A 185 -0.19 -3.66 -0.10
C PHE A 185 1.21 -3.57 -0.68
N TRP A 186 2.10 -2.77 -0.09
CA TRP A 186 3.49 -2.66 -0.56
C TRP A 186 4.33 -3.90 -0.29
N SER A 187 3.97 -4.70 0.71
CA SER A 187 4.63 -5.98 1.01
C SER A 187 4.29 -7.09 0.02
N LEU A 188 3.16 -6.96 -0.70
CA LEU A 188 2.77 -7.85 -1.80
C LEU A 188 3.56 -7.53 -3.07
N GLU A 189 4.81 -7.98 -3.14
CA GLU A 189 5.70 -7.77 -4.27
C GLU A 189 6.07 -9.09 -4.95
N ASP A 190 6.44 -9.01 -6.24
CA ASP A 190 7.04 -10.12 -6.97
C ASP A 190 8.57 -9.91 -7.03
N ASP A 191 9.31 -10.98 -7.34
CA ASP A 191 10.77 -10.91 -7.37
C ASP A 191 11.32 -9.93 -8.41
N ALA A 192 10.60 -9.73 -9.51
CA ALA A 192 10.95 -8.76 -10.56
C ALA A 192 10.49 -7.32 -10.26
N THR A 193 9.59 -7.13 -9.29
CA THR A 193 8.95 -5.84 -9.00
C THR A 193 8.90 -5.57 -7.51
N LYS A 194 10.10 -5.52 -6.92
CA LYS A 194 10.28 -5.11 -5.52
C LYS A 194 9.78 -3.68 -5.32
N SER A 195 9.08 -3.44 -4.22
CA SER A 195 8.46 -2.16 -3.88
C SER A 195 9.47 -1.17 -3.29
N VAL A 196 10.64 -1.02 -3.92
CA VAL A 196 11.74 -0.18 -3.44
C VAL A 196 11.82 1.12 -4.23
N ILE A 197 11.57 2.24 -3.54
CA ILE A 197 11.85 3.59 -4.03
C ILE A 197 13.37 3.80 -4.01
N THR A 198 13.92 4.30 -5.11
CA THR A 198 15.33 4.67 -5.19
C THR A 198 15.44 6.18 -5.34
N THR A 199 16.18 6.84 -4.46
CA THR A 199 16.45 8.29 -4.51
C THR A 199 17.94 8.50 -4.70
N LEU A 200 18.31 9.42 -5.59
CA LEU A 200 19.68 9.83 -5.84
C LEU A 200 19.81 11.30 -5.43
N GLY A 201 20.68 11.54 -4.45
CA GLY A 201 21.17 12.87 -4.08
C GLY A 201 22.60 13.05 -4.55
N VAL A 202 22.94 14.24 -5.07
CA VAL A 202 24.32 14.65 -5.33
C VAL A 202 24.72 15.64 -4.24
N VAL A 203 25.69 15.26 -3.41
CA VAL A 203 26.10 16.01 -2.22
C VAL A 203 27.55 16.49 -2.40
N GLU A 204 27.81 17.76 -2.12
CA GLU A 204 29.19 18.28 -2.00
C GLU A 204 29.75 17.92 -0.64
N CYS A 205 30.92 17.28 -0.56
CA CYS A 205 31.54 16.89 0.72
C CYS A 205 33.05 16.79 0.54
N GLU A 206 33.88 16.99 1.58
CA GLU A 206 35.34 16.93 1.40
C GLU A 206 35.83 15.52 1.09
N SER A 207 35.22 14.50 1.69
CA SER A 207 35.55 13.10 1.44
C SER A 207 34.35 12.15 1.59
N THR A 208 34.43 10.99 0.93
CA THR A 208 33.46 9.89 1.11
C THR A 208 33.39 9.42 2.55
N LEU A 209 34.53 9.36 3.25
CA LEU A 209 34.61 8.83 4.62
C LEU A 209 33.84 9.73 5.58
N GLU A 210 34.04 11.04 5.49
CA GLU A 210 33.30 12.02 6.28
C GLU A 210 31.79 11.96 6.05
N LEU A 211 31.37 11.83 4.79
CA LEU A 211 29.96 11.67 4.44
C LEU A 211 29.36 10.40 5.06
N VAL A 212 30.08 9.28 5.02
CA VAL A 212 29.65 8.00 5.61
C VAL A 212 29.56 8.10 7.13
N ASP A 213 30.59 8.65 7.78
CA ASP A 213 30.66 8.77 9.23
C ASP A 213 29.53 9.68 9.74
N CYS A 214 29.32 10.84 9.12
CA CYS A 214 28.26 11.76 9.49
C CYS A 214 26.84 11.18 9.26
N VAL A 215 26.60 10.51 8.12
CA VAL A 215 25.30 9.84 7.88
C VAL A 215 25.06 8.73 8.90
N THR A 216 26.11 7.96 9.22
CA THR A 216 26.05 6.89 10.22
C THR A 216 25.74 7.45 11.61
N GLU A 217 26.36 8.55 12.00
CA GLU A 217 26.10 9.25 13.27
C GLU A 217 24.65 9.76 13.35
N LYS A 218 24.16 10.43 12.30
CA LYS A 218 22.77 10.90 12.23
C LYS A 218 21.76 9.76 12.38
N LEU A 219 22.02 8.62 11.73
CA LEU A 219 21.20 7.42 11.88
C LEU A 219 21.30 6.79 13.29
N HIS A 220 22.47 6.86 13.93
CA HIS A 220 22.65 6.37 15.30
C HIS A 220 21.80 7.19 16.29
N ASN A 221 21.72 8.50 16.09
CA ASN A 221 20.99 9.42 16.95
C ASN A 221 19.46 9.21 16.93
N ILE A 222 18.90 8.57 15.89
CA ILE A 222 17.46 8.32 15.76
C ILE A 222 17.02 6.91 16.14
N ILE A 223 17.92 6.00 16.54
CA ILE A 223 17.55 4.62 16.91
C ILE A 223 16.52 4.61 18.05
N GLY A 224 16.65 5.55 18.99
CA GLY A 224 15.75 5.70 20.13
C GLY A 224 14.54 6.60 19.88
N ASP A 225 14.44 7.24 18.71
CA ASP A 225 13.35 8.17 18.39
C ASP A 225 12.06 7.39 18.12
N PRO A 226 10.98 7.58 18.92
CA PRO A 226 9.70 6.94 18.70
C PRO A 226 9.10 7.22 17.31
N GLU A 227 9.36 8.40 16.73
CA GLU A 227 8.82 8.83 15.44
C GLU A 227 9.53 8.13 14.26
N ALA A 228 10.82 7.83 14.41
CA ALA A 228 11.63 7.16 13.40
C ALA A 228 11.75 5.64 13.61
N GLN A 229 11.22 5.08 14.70
CA GLN A 229 11.45 3.68 15.09
C GLN A 229 11.07 2.66 13.99
N LYS A 230 10.04 2.96 13.19
CA LYS A 230 9.59 2.11 12.08
C LYS A 230 10.71 1.85 11.07
N LEU A 231 11.63 2.78 10.89
CA LEU A 231 12.78 2.67 9.98
C LEU A 231 13.62 1.39 10.21
N PHE A 232 13.73 0.97 11.48
CA PHE A 232 14.52 -0.18 11.89
C PHE A 232 13.69 -1.44 12.14
N TYR A 233 12.40 -1.42 11.79
CA TYR A 233 11.57 -2.62 11.82
C TYR A 233 11.97 -3.55 10.67
N ARG A 234 11.71 -4.84 10.87
CA ARG A 234 11.87 -5.86 9.84
C ARG A 234 10.52 -6.32 9.36
N ARG A 235 10.39 -6.44 8.04
CA ARG A 235 9.24 -7.07 7.41
C ARG A 235 9.33 -8.58 7.61
N SER A 236 8.23 -9.19 8.01
CA SER A 236 8.15 -10.64 8.18
C SER A 236 6.79 -11.15 7.69
N GLU A 237 6.74 -12.42 7.32
CA GLU A 237 5.55 -13.05 6.77
C GLU A 237 5.34 -14.42 7.41
N ASP A 238 4.13 -14.67 7.92
CA ASP A 238 3.71 -15.97 8.43
C ASP A 238 2.27 -16.27 7.99
N TYR A 239 1.98 -17.51 7.63
CA TYR A 239 0.64 -17.98 7.23
C TYR A 239 -0.02 -17.12 6.12
N GLY A 240 0.79 -16.51 5.27
CA GLY A 240 0.33 -15.65 4.18
C GLY A 240 0.02 -14.22 4.60
N PHE A 241 0.38 -13.76 5.80
CA PHE A 241 0.21 -12.34 6.14
C PHE A 241 1.50 -11.70 6.61
N PHE A 242 1.58 -10.39 6.38
CA PHE A 242 2.72 -9.58 6.72
C PHE A 242 2.57 -8.93 8.09
N TYR A 243 3.69 -8.82 8.81
CA TYR A 243 3.77 -8.12 10.08
C TYR A 243 5.13 -7.45 10.27
N TRP A 244 5.17 -6.46 11.17
CA TRP A 244 6.39 -5.79 11.58
C TRP A 244 7.02 -6.50 12.77
N ARG A 245 8.29 -6.84 12.65
CA ARG A 245 9.11 -7.31 13.76
C ARG A 245 10.01 -6.18 14.24
N LYS A 246 9.81 -5.75 15.48
CA LYS A 246 10.69 -4.77 16.14
C LYS A 246 12.02 -5.43 16.49
N CYS A 247 13.12 -4.75 16.22
CA CYS A 247 14.46 -5.21 16.58
C CYS A 247 14.88 -4.66 17.94
N CYS A 248 15.44 -5.51 18.80
CA CYS A 248 16.00 -5.09 20.09
C CYS A 248 17.41 -4.50 19.95
N TYR A 249 18.10 -4.80 18.85
CA TYR A 249 19.44 -4.32 18.54
C TYR A 249 19.49 -3.88 17.08
N VAL A 250 20.06 -2.71 16.84
CA VAL A 250 20.20 -2.09 15.52
C VAL A 250 21.68 -1.75 15.31
N ASP A 251 22.30 -2.35 14.31
CA ASP A 251 23.63 -1.99 13.84
C ASP A 251 23.51 -1.15 12.56
N VAL A 252 23.77 0.15 12.67
CA VAL A 252 23.63 1.12 11.57
C VAL A 252 24.59 0.82 10.42
N ASN A 253 25.75 0.22 10.70
CA ASN A 253 26.75 -0.11 9.69
C ASN A 253 26.25 -1.13 8.66
N GLN A 254 25.17 -1.87 8.98
CA GLN A 254 24.53 -2.81 8.06
C GLN A 254 23.61 -2.12 7.04
N TYR A 255 23.26 -0.85 7.30
CA TYR A 255 22.37 -0.05 6.45
C TYR A 255 23.11 0.98 5.60
N VAL A 256 24.32 1.39 5.98
CA VAL A 256 25.16 2.33 5.23
C VAL A 256 26.30 1.55 4.56
N ARG A 257 26.43 1.65 3.23
CA ARG A 257 27.49 0.94 2.49
C ARG A 257 28.16 1.84 1.46
N VAL A 258 29.48 1.70 1.34
CA VAL A 258 30.25 2.35 0.27
C VAL A 258 30.28 1.48 -0.97
N ILE A 259 30.02 2.09 -2.12
CA ILE A 259 30.13 1.46 -3.45
C ILE A 259 31.37 1.99 -4.15
N ASN A 260 32.18 1.06 -4.66
CA ASN A 260 33.35 1.37 -5.47
C ASN A 260 33.11 0.94 -6.92
N VAL A 261 33.22 1.88 -7.85
CA VAL A 261 33.20 1.59 -9.29
C VAL A 261 34.62 1.37 -9.78
N SER A 262 34.94 0.14 -10.18
CA SER A 262 36.28 -0.25 -10.62
C SER A 262 36.78 0.59 -11.79
N ASN A 263 38.08 0.89 -11.80
CA ASN A 263 38.82 1.53 -12.90
C ASN A 263 38.42 2.98 -13.25
N LYS A 264 37.75 3.71 -12.34
CA LYS A 264 37.46 5.14 -12.51
C LYS A 264 37.67 5.92 -11.21
N THR A 265 38.19 7.15 -11.34
CA THR A 265 38.29 8.13 -10.25
C THR A 265 37.14 9.14 -10.30
N LYS A 266 36.72 9.51 -11.52
CA LYS A 266 35.57 10.37 -11.80
C LYS A 266 34.48 9.60 -12.56
N LEU A 267 33.22 9.81 -12.18
CA LEU A 267 32.05 9.19 -12.81
C LEU A 267 31.23 10.21 -13.58
N ASN A 268 30.78 9.84 -14.78
CA ASN A 268 29.76 10.61 -15.49
C ASN A 268 28.36 10.08 -15.18
N VAL A 269 27.34 10.79 -15.65
CA VAL A 269 25.92 10.43 -15.47
C VAL A 269 25.61 8.99 -15.92
N SER A 270 26.18 8.53 -17.04
CA SER A 270 25.96 7.16 -17.55
C SER A 270 26.57 6.09 -16.65
N ASP A 271 27.66 6.40 -15.96
CA ASP A 271 28.24 5.49 -14.97
C ASP A 271 27.34 5.39 -13.73
N VAL A 272 26.78 6.50 -13.26
CA VAL A 272 25.81 6.51 -12.15
C VAL A 272 24.52 5.75 -12.53
N GLU A 273 24.02 5.89 -13.76
CA GLU A 273 22.89 5.09 -14.28
C GLU A 273 23.17 3.58 -14.20
N LYS A 274 24.41 3.14 -14.46
CA LYS A 274 24.81 1.73 -14.33
C LYS A 274 24.89 1.30 -12.87
N VAL A 275 25.43 2.14 -11.99
CA VAL A 275 25.43 1.88 -10.54
C VAL A 275 24.00 1.69 -10.04
N LEU A 276 23.07 2.58 -10.40
CA LEU A 276 21.65 2.46 -10.06
C LEU A 276 21.05 1.14 -10.56
N THR A 277 21.38 0.75 -11.80
CA THR A 277 20.97 -0.53 -12.38
C THR A 277 21.49 -1.71 -11.55
N GLU A 278 22.78 -1.72 -11.20
CA GLU A 278 23.41 -2.79 -10.44
C GLU A 278 22.86 -2.91 -9.01
N VAL A 279 22.64 -1.80 -8.32
CA VAL A 279 22.10 -1.81 -6.95
C VAL A 279 20.63 -2.17 -6.91
N SER A 280 19.86 -1.90 -7.98
CA SER A 280 18.43 -2.23 -8.04
C SER A 280 18.13 -3.72 -7.90
N TYR A 281 19.09 -4.58 -8.27
CA TYR A 281 19.00 -6.03 -8.14
C TYR A 281 19.40 -6.58 -6.78
N GLN A 282 20.08 -5.77 -5.97
CA GLN A 282 20.57 -6.22 -4.68
C GLN A 282 19.43 -6.17 -3.68
N PRO A 283 19.22 -7.20 -2.85
CA PRO A 283 18.21 -7.13 -1.81
C PRO A 283 18.53 -6.00 -0.83
N LEU A 284 17.50 -5.45 -0.19
CA LEU A 284 17.69 -4.63 1.00
C LEU A 284 18.35 -5.46 2.11
N PRO A 285 18.96 -4.83 3.13
CA PRO A 285 19.60 -5.52 4.24
C PRO A 285 18.74 -6.65 4.83
N PHE A 286 19.38 -7.73 5.27
CA PHE A 286 18.71 -8.92 5.79
C PHE A 286 17.79 -9.62 4.78
N ASN A 287 18.22 -9.69 3.50
CA ASN A 287 17.49 -10.42 2.45
C ASN A 287 16.04 -9.90 2.27
N ASP A 288 15.90 -8.58 2.04
CA ASP A 288 14.64 -7.86 1.85
C ASP A 288 13.70 -7.76 3.08
N GLU A 289 14.17 -8.17 4.27
CA GLU A 289 13.46 -7.90 5.53
C GLU A 289 13.65 -6.45 6.00
N GLY A 290 14.81 -5.84 5.75
CA GLY A 290 15.11 -4.46 6.10
C GLY A 290 14.36 -3.46 5.22
N LEU A 291 14.03 -2.29 5.77
CA LEU A 291 13.19 -1.29 5.08
C LEU A 291 13.96 -0.23 4.30
N PHE A 292 15.27 -0.12 4.49
CA PHE A 292 16.06 0.88 3.79
C PHE A 292 17.53 0.49 3.65
N GLN A 293 18.25 1.23 2.81
CA GLN A 293 19.70 1.19 2.68
C GLN A 293 20.20 2.52 2.14
N ILE A 294 21.28 3.05 2.71
CA ILE A 294 22.00 4.21 2.17
C ILE A 294 23.29 3.72 1.54
N LEU A 295 23.53 4.12 0.30
CA LEU A 295 24.70 3.75 -0.47
C LEU A 295 25.47 5.02 -0.85
N VAL A 296 26.75 5.09 -0.51
CA VAL A 296 27.63 6.21 -0.86
C VAL A 296 28.58 5.75 -1.96
N VAL A 297 28.56 6.40 -3.11
CA VAL A 297 29.51 6.09 -4.20
C VAL A 297 30.84 6.78 -3.91
N ASN A 298 31.93 6.01 -3.86
CA ASN A 298 33.23 6.51 -3.41
C ASN A 298 33.93 7.43 -4.42
N GLN A 299 33.59 7.33 -5.70
CA GLN A 299 34.17 8.13 -6.76
C GLN A 299 33.43 9.48 -6.88
N THR A 300 34.18 10.54 -7.16
CA THR A 300 33.61 11.87 -7.40
C THR A 300 32.84 11.92 -8.72
N LEU A 301 31.80 12.74 -8.79
CA LEU A 301 31.02 12.98 -10.00
C LEU A 301 31.63 14.09 -10.84
N ASP A 302 31.73 13.88 -12.15
CA ASP A 302 32.17 14.89 -13.12
C ASP A 302 30.95 15.63 -13.68
N ILE A 303 30.25 16.36 -12.80
CA ILE A 303 29.09 17.17 -13.15
C ILE A 303 29.50 18.64 -13.01
N GLU A 304 29.42 19.38 -14.12
CA GLU A 304 29.68 20.84 -14.16
C GLU A 304 31.10 21.30 -13.74
N ASN A 305 32.13 20.47 -13.88
CA ASN A 305 33.52 20.80 -13.51
C ASN A 305 33.72 21.22 -12.04
N LYS A 306 32.82 20.83 -11.13
CA LYS A 306 32.98 21.06 -9.70
C LYS A 306 33.70 19.90 -9.04
N GLU A 307 34.62 20.19 -8.12
CA GLU A 307 35.34 19.17 -7.37
C GLU A 307 34.51 18.67 -6.19
N ASN A 308 34.73 17.42 -5.77
CA ASN A 308 34.22 16.83 -4.53
C ASN A 308 32.68 16.67 -4.41
N GLN A 309 32.03 16.25 -5.50
CA GLN A 309 30.62 15.84 -5.49
C GLN A 309 30.49 14.32 -5.42
N TYR A 310 29.64 13.82 -4.53
CA TYR A 310 29.43 12.38 -4.32
C TYR A 310 27.96 12.00 -4.52
N ALA A 311 27.73 10.80 -5.07
CA ALA A 311 26.39 10.25 -5.20
C ALA A 311 25.98 9.53 -3.92
N LEU A 312 24.88 9.99 -3.31
CA LEU A 312 24.20 9.38 -2.18
C LEU A 312 22.91 8.73 -2.69
N ILE A 313 22.84 7.40 -2.67
CA ILE A 313 21.69 6.64 -3.13
C ILE A 313 20.93 6.12 -1.92
N PHE A 314 19.68 6.55 -1.76
CA PHE A 314 18.79 6.09 -0.70
C PHE A 314 17.76 5.13 -1.29
N ARG A 315 17.80 3.87 -0.84
CA ARG A 315 16.86 2.82 -1.25
C ARG A 315 15.92 2.57 -0.08
N VAL A 316 14.62 2.67 -0.32
CA VAL A 316 13.60 2.56 0.73
C VAL A 316 12.44 1.71 0.25
N HIS A 317 12.05 0.72 1.03
CA HIS A 317 10.85 -0.05 0.77
C HIS A 317 9.60 0.80 1.04
N HIS A 318 8.66 0.82 0.10
CA HIS A 318 7.52 1.75 0.09
C HIS A 318 6.53 1.54 1.25
N SER A 319 6.56 0.38 1.90
CA SER A 319 5.83 0.16 3.16
C SER A 319 6.38 0.97 4.34
N LEU A 320 7.53 1.64 4.21
CA LEU A 320 8.01 2.55 5.25
C LEU A 320 7.12 3.79 5.35
N GLY A 321 6.80 4.43 4.24
CA GLY A 321 5.94 5.61 4.19
C GLY A 321 5.73 6.13 2.78
N ASP A 322 4.80 7.09 2.65
CA ASP A 322 4.56 7.76 1.37
C ASP A 322 5.66 8.77 1.02
N GLY A 323 5.67 9.27 -0.22
CA GLY A 323 6.72 10.20 -0.67
C GLY A 323 6.86 11.46 0.19
N VAL A 324 5.79 11.95 0.81
CA VAL A 324 5.86 13.12 1.69
C VAL A 324 6.48 12.74 3.03
N ALA A 325 6.04 11.63 3.63
CA ALA A 325 6.62 11.11 4.87
C ALA A 325 8.14 10.83 4.74
N LEU A 326 8.56 10.31 3.59
CA LEU A 326 9.98 10.02 3.31
C LEU A 326 10.83 11.27 3.11
N ILE A 327 10.32 12.29 2.42
CA ILE A 327 11.05 13.55 2.28
C ILE A 327 11.04 14.32 3.60
N GLU A 328 9.93 14.30 4.36
CA GLU A 328 9.87 14.88 5.71
C GLU A 328 10.91 14.23 6.63
N PHE A 329 11.05 12.90 6.56
CA PHE A 329 12.12 12.18 7.24
C PHE A 329 13.51 12.64 6.78
N LEU A 330 13.75 12.74 5.47
CA LEU A 330 15.03 13.22 4.93
C LEU A 330 15.38 14.61 5.50
N CYS A 331 14.40 15.51 5.53
CA CYS A 331 14.59 16.88 6.00
C CYS A 331 14.79 16.97 7.52
N LYS A 332 14.01 16.25 8.32
CA LYS A 332 14.10 16.31 9.79
C LYS A 332 15.29 15.55 10.36
N THR A 333 15.73 14.50 9.68
CA THR A 333 16.70 13.55 10.23
C THR A 333 18.08 13.65 9.59
N LEU A 334 18.15 13.73 8.27
CA LEU A 334 19.42 13.67 7.55
C LEU A 334 19.98 15.06 7.21
N ALA A 335 19.12 16.06 6.98
CA ALA A 335 19.57 17.43 6.74
C ALA A 335 20.14 18.10 8.00
N ASP A 336 20.96 19.14 7.83
CA ASP A 336 21.66 19.84 8.93
C ASP A 336 20.84 20.97 9.57
N GLY A 337 19.78 21.44 8.91
CA GLY A 337 18.91 22.51 9.40
C GLY A 337 17.67 21.97 10.14
N LYS A 338 17.37 22.53 11.32
CA LYS A 338 16.21 22.12 12.15
C LYS A 338 14.93 22.94 11.95
N ASP A 339 15.02 24.11 11.36
CA ASP A 339 13.91 25.07 11.33
C ASP A 339 13.96 25.88 10.04
N GLU A 340 13.24 25.44 9.02
CA GLU A 340 12.29 26.31 8.33
C GLU A 340 11.10 25.43 8.01
N SER A 341 9.89 25.93 8.22
CA SER A 341 8.67 25.28 7.77
C SER A 341 8.80 24.97 6.29
N ILE A 342 9.24 23.76 5.94
CA ILE A 342 9.19 23.25 4.58
C ILE A 342 7.69 23.05 4.36
N MET A 343 7.02 24.14 3.96
CA MET A 343 5.67 24.09 3.43
C MET A 343 5.76 23.22 2.19
N PHE A 344 5.66 21.91 2.40
CA PHE A 344 5.06 21.03 1.45
C PHE A 344 3.79 21.73 1.00
N CYS A 345 3.80 22.27 -0.21
CA CYS A 345 2.57 22.72 -0.84
C CYS A 345 1.76 21.43 -1.02
N MET A 346 0.92 21.14 -0.03
CA MET A 346 0.16 19.91 0.04
C MET A 346 -0.60 19.79 -1.28
N PRO A 347 -0.57 18.61 -1.94
CA PRO A 347 -1.36 18.43 -3.15
C PRO A 347 -2.82 18.81 -2.87
N GLU A 348 -3.48 19.32 -3.90
CA GLU A 348 -4.86 19.81 -3.80
C GLU A 348 -5.75 18.79 -3.09
N ARG A 349 -6.48 19.25 -2.07
CA ARG A 349 -7.33 18.40 -1.24
C ARG A 349 -8.35 17.69 -2.13
N TYR A 350 -8.44 16.37 -1.99
CA TYR A 350 -9.61 15.64 -2.50
C TYR A 350 -10.85 16.20 -1.80
N PRO A 351 -11.85 16.73 -2.53
CA PRO A 351 -13.01 17.35 -1.93
C PRO A 351 -13.87 16.28 -1.25
N VAL A 352 -13.88 16.28 0.10
CA VAL A 352 -14.82 15.46 0.87
C VAL A 352 -16.08 16.29 1.08
N LYS A 353 -17.19 15.91 0.45
CA LYS A 353 -18.50 16.51 0.71
C LYS A 353 -18.92 16.15 2.14
N SER A 354 -19.12 17.15 3.00
CA SER A 354 -19.49 16.98 4.41
C SER A 354 -20.83 17.62 4.74
N ASP A 355 -21.85 17.39 3.93
CA ASP A 355 -23.21 17.86 4.26
C ASP A 355 -24.01 16.76 4.97
N LYS A 356 -24.81 17.13 5.97
CA LYS A 356 -25.57 16.20 6.82
C LYS A 356 -27.08 16.43 6.67
N SER A 357 -27.56 16.51 5.42
CA SER A 357 -28.98 16.61 5.09
C SER A 357 -29.63 15.22 4.98
N PRO A 358 -30.97 15.07 4.97
CA PRO A 358 -31.63 13.79 4.69
C PRO A 358 -31.31 13.23 3.28
N GLU A 359 -30.99 14.10 2.32
CA GLU A 359 -30.52 13.74 0.98
C GLU A 359 -29.18 12.97 1.04
N TYR A 360 -28.38 13.21 2.09
CA TYR A 360 -27.13 12.50 2.36
C TYR A 360 -27.29 10.98 2.44
N LEU A 361 -28.43 10.45 2.91
CA LEU A 361 -28.64 9.00 2.98
C LEU A 361 -28.76 8.38 1.57
N LEU A 362 -29.45 9.06 0.65
CA LEU A 362 -29.55 8.64 -0.74
C LEU A 362 -28.21 8.80 -1.45
N GLU A 363 -27.50 9.91 -1.20
CA GLU A 363 -26.13 10.11 -1.71
C GLU A 363 -25.16 9.05 -1.19
N MET A 364 -25.25 8.68 0.10
CA MET A 364 -24.44 7.62 0.70
C MET A 364 -24.75 6.27 0.07
N MET A 365 -26.02 5.94 -0.17
CA MET A 365 -26.39 4.70 -0.85
C MET A 365 -25.91 4.68 -2.32
N SER A 366 -26.01 5.81 -3.04
CA SER A 366 -25.47 5.95 -4.40
C SER A 366 -23.96 5.78 -4.39
N ALA A 367 -23.25 6.45 -3.48
CA ALA A 367 -21.81 6.34 -3.34
C ALA A 367 -21.37 4.91 -3.01
N LEU A 368 -22.09 4.19 -2.15
CA LEU A 368 -21.80 2.78 -1.86
C LEU A 368 -21.98 1.89 -3.09
N TYR A 369 -23.03 2.14 -3.89
CA TYR A 369 -23.25 1.43 -5.14
C TYR A 369 -22.16 1.76 -6.18
N GLU A 370 -21.83 3.04 -6.35
CA GLU A 370 -20.76 3.50 -7.24
C GLU A 370 -19.41 2.93 -6.84
N MET A 371 -19.07 2.91 -5.55
CA MET A 371 -17.84 2.28 -5.07
C MET A 371 -17.82 0.79 -5.37
N PHE A 372 -18.95 0.09 -5.21
CA PHE A 372 -19.04 -1.32 -5.59
C PHE A 372 -18.88 -1.52 -7.10
N SER A 373 -19.49 -0.65 -7.92
CA SER A 373 -19.30 -0.67 -9.38
C SER A 373 -17.83 -0.42 -9.74
N CYS A 374 -17.21 0.63 -9.22
CA CYS A 374 -15.80 0.94 -9.46
C CYS A 374 -14.87 -0.21 -9.03
N PHE A 375 -15.19 -0.91 -7.93
CA PHE A 375 -14.43 -2.07 -7.51
C PHE A 375 -14.51 -3.23 -8.53
N ILE A 376 -15.72 -3.52 -9.02
CA ILE A 376 -15.94 -4.55 -10.04
C ILE A 376 -15.31 -4.13 -11.38
N ASP A 377 -15.51 -2.89 -11.81
CA ASP A 377 -14.92 -2.32 -13.01
C ASP A 377 -13.40 -2.33 -12.94
N GLY A 378 -12.83 -2.05 -11.76
CA GLY A 378 -11.42 -2.21 -11.45
C GLY A 378 -10.98 -3.64 -11.74
N ILE A 379 -11.61 -4.64 -11.12
CA ILE A 379 -11.27 -6.07 -11.33
C ILE A 379 -11.40 -6.48 -12.81
N LEU A 380 -12.42 -5.99 -13.52
CA LEU A 380 -12.71 -6.33 -14.91
C LEU A 380 -11.98 -5.46 -15.93
N ARG A 381 -11.18 -4.48 -15.49
CA ARG A 381 -10.49 -3.54 -16.36
C ARG A 381 -9.52 -4.26 -17.28
N PHE A 382 -9.65 -4.01 -18.58
CA PHE A 382 -8.68 -4.47 -19.58
C PHE A 382 -7.44 -3.56 -19.61
N PRO A 383 -6.24 -4.13 -19.79
CA PRO A 383 -5.02 -3.35 -19.98
C PRO A 383 -5.06 -2.47 -21.23
N ASP A 384 -4.25 -1.40 -21.26
CA ASP A 384 -4.00 -0.69 -22.50
C ASP A 384 -3.22 -1.55 -23.50
N VAL A 385 -3.43 -1.28 -24.79
CA VAL A 385 -2.72 -1.96 -25.87
C VAL A 385 -1.56 -1.07 -26.33
N SER A 386 -0.40 -1.25 -25.73
CA SER A 386 0.83 -0.53 -26.08
C SER A 386 2.06 -1.43 -25.95
N CYS A 387 3.18 -1.05 -26.56
CA CYS A 387 4.46 -1.76 -26.39
C CYS A 387 5.06 -1.59 -24.98
N LEU A 388 4.46 -0.73 -24.15
CA LEU A 388 4.79 -0.56 -22.74
C LEU A 388 3.99 -1.52 -21.84
N HIS A 389 3.11 -2.33 -22.43
CA HIS A 389 2.28 -3.32 -21.73
C HIS A 389 2.51 -4.73 -22.27
N GLY A 390 2.47 -5.74 -21.39
CA GLY A 390 2.33 -7.16 -21.80
C GLY A 390 3.52 -8.09 -21.52
N PRO A 391 4.79 -7.70 -21.78
CA PRO A 391 5.93 -8.55 -21.47
C PRO A 391 6.05 -8.88 -19.98
N THR A 392 6.44 -10.12 -19.66
CA THR A 392 6.86 -10.49 -18.31
C THR A 392 8.10 -9.68 -17.94
N LEU A 393 8.01 -8.92 -16.86
CA LEU A 393 9.11 -8.09 -16.37
C LEU A 393 10.25 -8.97 -15.85
N ILE A 394 11.50 -8.60 -16.16
CA ILE A 394 12.68 -9.42 -15.85
C ILE A 394 13.41 -8.95 -14.58
N GLY A 395 12.97 -7.86 -13.96
CA GLY A 395 13.58 -7.29 -12.75
C GLY A 395 14.78 -6.38 -13.03
N LYS A 396 15.28 -6.35 -14.27
CA LYS A 396 16.34 -5.44 -14.68
C LYS A 396 15.83 -4.02 -14.81
N LYS A 397 16.22 -3.12 -13.92
CA LYS A 397 15.80 -1.71 -14.00
C LYS A 397 16.82 -0.86 -14.75
N VAL A 398 16.32 0.00 -15.63
CA VAL A 398 17.09 1.00 -16.37
C VAL A 398 16.64 2.37 -15.89
N PHE A 399 17.60 3.23 -15.59
CA PHE A 399 17.35 4.54 -14.99
C PHE A 399 17.75 5.66 -15.96
N LYS A 400 16.99 6.75 -15.95
CA LYS A 400 17.35 7.99 -16.63
C LYS A 400 16.78 9.19 -15.89
N TRP A 401 17.54 10.26 -15.77
CA TRP A 401 17.01 11.58 -15.43
C TRP A 401 17.58 12.62 -16.39
N ILE A 402 16.96 13.80 -16.40
CA ILE A 402 17.46 14.95 -17.15
C ILE A 402 17.64 16.13 -16.21
N GLU A 403 18.76 16.83 -16.37
CA GLU A 403 18.87 18.19 -15.87
C GLU A 403 18.03 19.07 -16.79
N THR A 404 17.08 19.78 -16.20
CA THR A 404 16.16 20.68 -16.90
C THR A 404 16.66 22.11 -16.78
N ASP A 405 16.23 22.97 -17.70
CA ASP A 405 16.44 24.42 -17.56
C ASP A 405 15.84 24.88 -16.23
N ALA A 406 16.56 25.72 -15.47
CA ALA A 406 16.09 26.31 -14.23
C ALA A 406 14.72 26.99 -14.41
N LYS A 407 14.42 27.50 -15.60
CA LYS A 407 13.15 28.16 -15.93
C LYS A 407 11.96 27.21 -16.11
N LEU A 408 12.17 25.90 -16.18
CA LEU A 408 11.08 24.97 -16.50
C LEU A 408 9.99 24.97 -15.42
N LEU A 409 10.37 25.09 -14.14
CA LEU A 409 9.40 25.21 -13.04
C LEU A 409 8.61 26.52 -13.16
N ASP A 410 9.30 27.63 -13.41
CA ASP A 410 8.68 28.95 -13.59
C ASP A 410 7.68 28.93 -14.75
N MET A 411 8.04 28.31 -15.89
CA MET A 411 7.13 28.14 -17.02
C MET A 411 5.85 27.39 -16.63
N VAL A 412 5.95 26.31 -15.85
CA VAL A 412 4.77 25.59 -15.36
C VAL A 412 3.92 26.48 -14.45
N MET A 413 4.56 27.23 -13.55
CA MET A 413 3.87 28.14 -12.63
C MET A 413 3.19 29.30 -13.37
N GLU A 414 3.80 29.84 -14.43
CA GLU A 414 3.21 30.88 -15.27
C GLU A 414 2.03 30.36 -16.10
N ILE A 415 2.13 29.15 -16.68
CA ILE A 415 1.00 28.51 -17.39
C ILE A 415 -0.18 28.32 -16.43
N LYS A 416 0.09 27.79 -15.23
CA LYS A 416 -0.91 27.63 -14.17
C LYS A 416 -1.51 28.98 -13.76
N GLY A 417 -0.67 30.01 -13.59
CA GLY A 417 -1.10 31.35 -13.18
C GLY A 417 -2.02 32.05 -14.19
N LYS A 418 -1.87 31.78 -15.49
CA LYS A 418 -2.71 32.37 -16.54
C LYS A 418 -4.13 31.78 -16.60
N TYR A 419 -4.34 30.57 -16.11
CA TYR A 419 -5.64 29.90 -16.12
C TYR A 419 -5.98 29.36 -14.73
N THR A 420 -6.91 30.02 -14.03
CA THR A 420 -7.29 29.70 -12.64
C THR A 420 -7.79 28.27 -12.42
N ASP A 421 -8.24 27.61 -13.49
CA ASP A 421 -8.79 26.25 -13.46
C ASP A 421 -7.78 25.18 -13.92
N LEU A 422 -6.53 25.54 -14.24
CA LEU A 422 -5.48 24.56 -14.55
C LEU A 422 -4.71 24.15 -13.28
N LYS A 423 -4.50 22.85 -13.11
CA LYS A 423 -3.70 22.29 -12.03
C LYS A 423 -2.29 21.97 -12.52
N PHE A 424 -1.34 21.91 -11.58
CA PHE A 424 0.04 21.49 -11.88
C PHE A 424 0.08 20.07 -12.48
N SER A 425 -0.77 19.17 -11.96
CA SER A 425 -0.92 17.80 -12.48
C SER A 425 -1.39 17.75 -13.93
N ASP A 426 -2.24 18.69 -14.36
CA ASP A 426 -2.77 18.72 -15.73
C ASP A 426 -1.66 19.02 -16.74
N ILE A 427 -0.79 19.98 -16.38
CA ILE A 427 0.36 20.36 -17.18
C ILE A 427 1.35 19.20 -17.28
N LEU A 428 1.65 18.52 -16.15
CA LEU A 428 2.56 17.38 -16.15
C LEU A 428 2.01 16.16 -16.90
N ALA A 429 0.73 15.84 -16.74
CA ALA A 429 0.09 14.75 -17.47
C ALA A 429 0.07 15.03 -18.97
N THR A 430 -0.17 16.29 -19.38
CA THR A 430 -0.09 16.70 -20.78
C THR A 430 1.33 16.58 -21.32
N ALA A 431 2.33 17.03 -20.55
CA ALA A 431 3.73 16.86 -20.90
C ALA A 431 4.10 15.37 -21.08
N LEU A 432 3.65 14.50 -20.16
CA LEU A 432 3.86 13.06 -20.27
C LEU A 432 3.17 12.48 -21.52
N SER A 433 1.93 12.88 -21.78
CA SER A 433 1.17 12.45 -22.96
C SER A 433 1.92 12.73 -24.26
N CYS A 434 2.51 13.93 -24.41
CA CYS A 434 3.34 14.27 -25.56
C CYS A 434 4.70 13.57 -25.55
N GLY A 435 5.35 13.43 -24.38
CA GLY A 435 6.61 12.68 -24.27
C GLY A 435 6.47 11.21 -24.67
N LEU A 436 5.36 10.57 -24.33
CA LEU A 436 5.03 9.21 -24.75
C LEU A 436 4.76 9.13 -26.26
N ARG A 437 4.01 10.10 -26.82
CA ARG A 437 3.81 10.20 -28.27
C ARG A 437 5.16 10.25 -29.00
N ASP A 438 6.07 11.10 -28.54
CA ASP A 438 7.38 11.28 -29.15
C ASP A 438 8.23 9.98 -29.05
N TYR A 439 8.10 9.24 -27.94
CA TYR A 439 8.69 7.92 -27.79
C TYR A 439 8.13 6.92 -28.82
N PHE A 440 6.81 6.77 -28.91
CA PHE A 440 6.20 5.83 -29.85
C PHE A 440 6.55 6.14 -31.31
N LEU A 441 6.53 7.42 -31.70
CA LEU A 441 6.93 7.86 -33.03
C LEU A 441 8.40 7.57 -33.33
N LYS A 442 9.29 7.76 -32.35
CA LYS A 442 10.73 7.57 -32.53
C LYS A 442 11.15 6.10 -32.52
N GLU A 443 10.39 5.26 -31.85
CA GLU A 443 10.57 3.80 -31.83
C GLU A 443 9.87 3.10 -33.01
N ASP A 444 9.25 3.87 -33.92
CA ASP A 444 8.53 3.37 -35.10
C ASP A 444 7.45 2.34 -34.74
N VAL A 445 6.71 2.61 -33.66
CA VAL A 445 5.60 1.78 -33.18
C VAL A 445 4.29 2.56 -33.22
N PRO A 446 3.13 1.88 -33.38
CA PRO A 446 1.83 2.55 -33.40
C PRO A 446 1.60 3.36 -32.12
N VAL A 447 1.21 4.62 -32.27
CA VAL A 447 0.83 5.48 -31.14
C VAL A 447 -0.53 5.02 -30.63
N PRO A 448 -0.64 4.52 -29.39
CA PRO A 448 -1.92 4.13 -28.82
C PRO A 448 -2.81 5.34 -28.58
N THR A 449 -4.12 5.14 -28.52
CA THR A 449 -5.08 6.22 -28.21
C THR A 449 -4.91 6.71 -26.78
N ASN A 450 -4.82 5.76 -25.85
CA ASN A 450 -4.61 6.01 -24.43
C ASN A 450 -3.55 5.04 -23.87
N VAL A 451 -2.87 5.44 -22.80
CA VAL A 451 -2.03 4.56 -21.97
C VAL A 451 -2.55 4.59 -20.54
N ALA A 452 -2.64 3.44 -19.88
CA ALA A 452 -3.10 3.37 -18.49
C ALA A 452 -1.96 3.78 -17.53
N VAL A 453 -2.16 4.89 -16.84
CA VAL A 453 -1.19 5.54 -15.94
C VAL A 453 -1.72 5.53 -14.52
N ILE A 454 -0.98 4.93 -13.59
CA ILE A 454 -1.24 5.01 -12.15
C ILE A 454 -0.88 6.42 -11.67
N LEU A 455 -1.83 7.07 -11.02
CA LEU A 455 -1.68 8.35 -10.33
C LEU A 455 -1.87 8.15 -8.82
N PRO A 456 -0.81 8.36 -8.01
CA PRO A 456 -0.95 8.43 -6.56
C PRO A 456 -1.76 9.68 -6.18
N ILE A 457 -2.81 9.51 -5.38
CA ILE A 457 -3.65 10.60 -4.88
C ILE A 457 -3.59 10.57 -3.35
N ARG A 458 -3.15 11.67 -2.74
CA ARG A 458 -3.07 11.78 -1.28
C ARG A 458 -4.42 12.15 -0.70
N PHE A 459 -4.84 11.45 0.36
CA PHE A 459 -6.01 11.88 1.14
C PHE A 459 -5.57 12.82 2.26
N PRO A 460 -6.33 13.89 2.54
CA PRO A 460 -6.01 14.77 3.66
C PRO A 460 -6.07 13.98 4.97
N ASN A 461 -4.99 14.04 5.76
CA ASN A 461 -5.03 13.69 7.17
C ASN A 461 -5.25 14.99 7.96
N GLN A 462 -5.99 14.93 9.07
CA GLN A 462 -6.00 16.02 10.03
C GLN A 462 -4.55 16.28 10.46
N GLU A 463 -4.12 17.54 10.44
CA GLU A 463 -2.79 17.97 10.89
C GLU A 463 -2.49 17.32 12.23
N LYS A 464 -1.55 16.39 12.23
CA LYS A 464 -0.96 15.84 13.45
C LYS A 464 0.47 16.33 13.47
N ASP A 465 0.80 17.12 14.48
CA ASP A 465 2.17 17.51 14.77
C ASP A 465 3.04 16.24 14.96
N GLY A 466 4.20 16.19 14.30
CA GLY A 466 5.20 15.11 14.44
C GLY A 466 5.50 14.35 13.14
N LEU A 467 6.73 13.87 12.98
CA LEU A 467 7.12 12.99 11.88
C LEU A 467 6.41 11.64 12.04
N LYS A 468 5.74 11.17 10.99
CA LYS A 468 5.14 9.82 10.96
C LYS A 468 5.44 9.10 9.66
N LEU A 469 6.20 8.02 9.77
CA LEU A 469 6.47 7.08 8.68
C LEU A 469 5.23 6.23 8.40
N GLU A 470 4.23 6.83 7.77
CA GLU A 470 2.94 6.23 7.43
C GLU A 470 2.64 6.41 5.92
N ASN A 471 1.82 5.52 5.37
CA ASN A 471 1.32 5.62 4.01
C ASN A 471 -0.11 6.19 4.07
N ASN A 472 -0.35 7.37 3.48
CA ASN A 472 -1.70 7.96 3.44
C ASN A 472 -2.07 8.48 2.05
N PHE A 473 -2.10 7.55 1.08
CA PHE A 473 -2.51 7.83 -0.29
C PHE A 473 -3.27 6.64 -0.88
N THR A 474 -3.99 6.90 -1.96
CA THR A 474 -4.58 5.89 -2.83
C THR A 474 -3.89 5.89 -4.18
N VAL A 475 -4.17 4.87 -4.96
CA VAL A 475 -3.78 4.80 -6.37
C VAL A 475 -5.04 4.78 -7.23
N SER A 476 -5.02 5.54 -8.32
CA SER A 476 -6.08 5.54 -9.34
C SER A 476 -5.47 5.40 -10.72
N ILE A 477 -6.21 4.81 -11.65
CA ILE A 477 -5.70 4.56 -13.00
C ILE A 477 -6.36 5.53 -13.98
N LEU A 478 -5.54 6.42 -14.55
CA LEU A 478 -5.92 7.34 -15.62
C LEU A 478 -5.65 6.71 -16.98
N ASP A 479 -6.66 6.61 -17.84
CA ASP A 479 -6.44 6.40 -19.27
C ASP A 479 -5.97 7.72 -19.90
N LEU A 480 -4.65 7.92 -19.92
CA LEU A 480 -4.02 9.14 -20.39
C LEU A 480 -4.11 9.20 -21.92
N PRO A 481 -4.86 10.16 -22.51
CA PRO A 481 -4.95 10.27 -23.94
C PRO A 481 -3.63 10.77 -24.52
N ILE A 482 -3.06 10.05 -25.49
CA ILE A 482 -1.70 10.29 -25.98
C ILE A 482 -1.66 11.36 -27.08
N GLY A 483 -0.78 12.34 -26.93
CA GLY A 483 -0.56 13.43 -27.88
C GLY A 483 -1.73 14.41 -28.02
N LYS A 484 -2.61 14.51 -27.03
CA LYS A 484 -3.79 15.40 -27.03
C LYS A 484 -3.53 16.72 -26.32
N ASP A 485 -4.39 17.70 -26.61
CA ASP A 485 -4.37 19.03 -25.99
C ASP A 485 -4.68 18.96 -24.48
N ILE A 486 -4.13 19.92 -23.72
CA ILE A 486 -4.32 20.05 -22.27
C ILE A 486 -5.78 20.02 -21.84
N LYS A 487 -6.71 20.56 -22.65
CA LYS A 487 -8.16 20.52 -22.35
C LYS A 487 -8.70 19.10 -22.29
N ILE A 488 -8.27 18.23 -23.21
CA ILE A 488 -8.71 16.83 -23.28
C ILE A 488 -8.10 16.04 -22.12
N VAL A 489 -6.80 16.23 -21.86
CA VAL A 489 -6.10 15.56 -20.75
C VAL A 489 -6.73 15.95 -19.41
N LYS A 490 -6.97 17.25 -19.19
CA LYS A 490 -7.65 17.76 -18.00
C LYS A 490 -9.06 17.16 -17.84
N GLN A 491 -9.85 17.10 -18.91
CA GLN A 491 -11.17 16.47 -18.84
C GLN A 491 -11.10 15.01 -18.38
N SER A 492 -10.10 14.25 -18.84
CA SER A 492 -9.89 12.87 -18.37
C SER A 492 -9.50 12.82 -16.88
N ILE A 493 -8.64 13.73 -16.41
CA ILE A 493 -8.26 13.84 -14.99
C ILE A 493 -9.45 14.20 -14.12
N ASN A 494 -10.25 15.20 -14.51
CA ASN A 494 -11.42 15.63 -13.75
C ASN A 494 -12.45 14.50 -13.62
N ARG A 495 -12.73 13.75 -14.70
CA ARG A 495 -13.62 12.58 -14.66
C ARG A 495 -13.14 11.53 -13.65
N LEU A 496 -11.83 11.29 -13.57
CA LEU A 496 -11.26 10.35 -12.61
C LEU A 496 -11.40 10.89 -11.17
N GLN A 497 -11.07 12.16 -10.92
CA GLN A 497 -11.14 12.78 -9.60
C GLN A 497 -12.58 12.88 -9.07
N GLU A 498 -13.55 13.14 -9.94
CA GLU A 498 -14.98 13.24 -9.59
C GLU A 498 -15.65 11.88 -9.40
N SER A 499 -15.02 10.80 -9.87
CA SER A 499 -15.55 9.43 -9.71
C SER A 499 -15.35 8.88 -8.30
N ALA A 500 -16.05 7.79 -7.98
CA ALA A 500 -15.84 7.03 -6.75
C ALA A 500 -14.54 6.19 -6.74
N ASP A 501 -13.77 6.14 -7.83
CA ASP A 501 -12.57 5.29 -7.96
C ASP A 501 -11.49 5.59 -6.89
N PRO A 502 -11.05 6.85 -6.66
CA PRO A 502 -10.04 7.14 -5.65
C PRO A 502 -10.47 6.70 -4.24
N LEU A 503 -11.73 6.93 -3.90
CA LEU A 503 -12.31 6.56 -2.60
C LEU A 503 -12.46 5.05 -2.45
N THR A 504 -12.87 4.37 -3.52
CA THR A 504 -12.96 2.90 -3.59
C THR A 504 -11.62 2.27 -3.32
N ASN A 505 -10.59 2.71 -4.05
CA ASN A 505 -9.23 2.19 -3.90
C ASN A 505 -8.66 2.51 -2.50
N TYR A 506 -8.97 3.67 -1.93
CA TYR A 506 -8.54 4.03 -0.58
C TYR A 506 -9.09 3.08 0.49
N TYR A 507 -10.39 2.81 0.46
CA TYR A 507 -11.01 1.89 1.42
C TYR A 507 -10.65 0.43 1.15
N PHE A 508 -10.46 0.05 -0.11
CA PHE A 508 -9.98 -1.27 -0.47
C PHE A 508 -8.59 -1.52 0.10
N LEU A 509 -7.66 -0.58 -0.04
CA LEU A 509 -6.32 -0.65 0.55
C LEU A 509 -6.38 -0.72 2.09
N LYS A 510 -7.35 -0.06 2.73
CA LYS A 510 -7.56 -0.12 4.19
C LYS A 510 -8.06 -1.47 4.71
N ILE A 511 -8.50 -2.38 3.86
CA ILE A 511 -8.93 -3.71 4.29
C ILE A 511 -7.97 -4.82 3.87
N CYS A 512 -6.89 -4.49 3.13
CA CYS A 512 -5.93 -5.49 2.65
C CYS A 512 -5.25 -6.27 3.76
N GLY A 513 -4.87 -5.63 4.87
CA GLY A 513 -4.21 -6.32 5.99
C GLY A 513 -5.07 -7.36 6.70
N ILE A 514 -6.34 -7.49 6.34
CA ILE A 514 -7.26 -8.48 6.91
C ILE A 514 -7.22 -9.81 6.13
N LEU A 515 -6.76 -9.79 4.88
CA LEU A 515 -6.77 -10.96 4.01
C LEU A 515 -5.36 -11.59 3.90
N PRO A 516 -5.27 -12.92 3.73
CA PRO A 516 -4.00 -13.56 3.42
C PRO A 516 -3.56 -13.23 1.98
N LYS A 517 -2.24 -13.28 1.75
CA LYS A 517 -1.57 -12.94 0.49
C LYS A 517 -2.08 -13.77 -0.68
N GLU A 518 -2.50 -15.01 -0.44
CA GLU A 518 -3.02 -15.91 -1.48
C GLU A 518 -4.34 -15.39 -2.08
N ILE A 519 -5.13 -14.66 -1.29
CA ILE A 519 -6.36 -13.98 -1.75
C ILE A 519 -6.02 -12.63 -2.37
N LEU A 520 -5.08 -11.90 -1.77
CA LEU A 520 -4.69 -10.56 -2.22
C LEU A 520 -3.93 -10.58 -3.54
N ARG A 521 -3.04 -11.55 -3.75
CA ARG A 521 -2.17 -11.65 -4.93
C ARG A 521 -2.94 -11.61 -6.25
N PRO A 522 -4.00 -12.41 -6.49
CA PRO A 522 -4.75 -12.31 -7.75
C PRO A 522 -5.50 -10.97 -7.92
N LEU A 523 -5.85 -10.29 -6.81
CA LEU A 523 -6.52 -8.98 -6.86
C LEU A 523 -5.54 -7.84 -7.19
N PHE A 524 -4.31 -7.92 -6.69
CA PHE A 524 -3.29 -6.86 -6.82
C PHE A 524 -2.23 -7.12 -7.88
N ASN A 525 -2.06 -8.36 -8.33
CA ASN A 525 -1.15 -8.71 -9.43
C ASN A 525 -1.81 -8.47 -10.80
N SER A 526 -2.67 -7.46 -10.89
CA SER A 526 -3.43 -7.18 -12.09
C SER A 526 -2.58 -6.39 -13.09
N SER A 527 -2.77 -6.67 -14.37
CA SER A 527 -2.12 -5.98 -15.48
C SER A 527 -2.83 -4.67 -15.84
N GLN A 528 -3.43 -3.97 -14.88
CA GLN A 528 -4.40 -2.91 -15.20
C GLN A 528 -3.76 -1.59 -15.67
N ALA A 529 -2.45 -1.42 -15.47
CA ALA A 529 -1.72 -0.22 -15.87
C ALA A 529 -0.30 -0.52 -16.35
N SER A 530 0.14 0.23 -17.35
CA SER A 530 1.48 0.12 -17.95
C SER A 530 2.53 0.91 -17.21
N MET A 531 2.14 2.06 -16.65
CA MET A 531 3.09 2.94 -16.01
C MET A 531 2.53 3.70 -14.80
N VAL A 532 3.41 4.33 -14.04
CA VAL A 532 3.07 5.24 -12.95
C VAL A 532 3.66 6.62 -13.21
N LEU A 533 2.89 7.67 -12.90
CA LEU A 533 3.37 9.06 -12.87
C LEU A 533 3.27 9.57 -11.44
N SER A 534 4.42 9.91 -10.85
CA SER A 534 4.48 10.53 -9.52
C SER A 534 4.93 11.98 -9.61
N ASN A 535 4.12 12.88 -9.08
CA ASN A 535 4.43 14.30 -8.97
C ASN A 535 4.61 14.64 -7.48
N MET A 536 5.82 15.05 -7.11
CA MET A 536 6.16 15.38 -5.74
C MET A 536 6.73 16.80 -5.65
N PRO A 537 6.15 17.69 -4.82
CA PRO A 537 6.87 18.88 -4.40
C PRO A 537 8.03 18.46 -3.51
N GLY A 538 9.21 19.04 -3.73
CA GLY A 538 10.40 18.82 -2.91
C GLY A 538 10.79 20.09 -2.14
N PRO A 539 11.81 19.98 -1.27
CA PRO A 539 12.30 21.09 -0.47
C PRO A 539 13.07 22.12 -1.32
N GLN A 540 13.27 23.34 -0.78
CA GLN A 540 14.01 24.39 -1.47
C GLN A 540 15.50 24.03 -1.56
N LEU A 541 16.26 24.11 -0.48
CA LEU A 541 17.65 23.63 -0.45
C LEU A 541 17.87 22.77 0.78
N LEU A 542 18.64 21.70 0.61
CA LEU A 542 19.08 20.84 1.69
C LEU A 542 20.60 20.88 1.79
N SER A 543 21.08 20.83 3.03
CA SER A 543 22.47 20.53 3.32
C SER A 543 22.55 19.27 4.17
N ILE A 544 23.48 18.38 3.84
CA ILE A 544 23.75 17.13 4.54
C ILE A 544 25.24 17.08 4.83
N CYS A 545 25.61 16.94 6.10
CA CYS A 545 27.00 16.84 6.56
C CYS A 545 27.87 18.05 6.18
N GLY A 546 27.32 19.26 6.31
CA GLY A 546 27.96 20.53 5.94
C GLY A 546 27.97 20.80 4.42
N GLY A 547 27.54 19.81 3.63
CA GLY A 547 27.54 19.80 2.18
C GLY A 547 26.21 20.22 1.57
N GLU A 548 26.20 20.99 0.49
CA GLU A 548 24.96 21.30 -0.22
C GLU A 548 24.53 20.12 -1.10
N VAL A 549 23.25 19.76 -1.04
CA VAL A 549 22.66 18.79 -1.97
C VAL A 549 22.31 19.53 -3.27
N LYS A 550 23.09 19.30 -4.35
CA LYS A 550 22.94 20.01 -5.63
C LYS A 550 21.83 19.49 -6.51
N SER A 551 21.60 18.19 -6.47
CA SER A 551 20.58 17.53 -7.28
C SER A 551 19.92 16.45 -6.44
N LEU A 552 18.60 16.34 -6.57
CA LEU A 552 17.79 15.33 -5.93
C LEU A 552 16.81 14.82 -6.98
N VAL A 553 16.80 13.50 -7.19
CA VAL A 553 15.83 12.81 -8.05
C VAL A 553 15.39 11.52 -7.39
N PHE A 554 14.17 11.08 -7.65
CA PHE A 554 13.67 9.80 -7.12
C PHE A 554 13.01 8.98 -8.21
N PHE A 555 12.96 7.67 -8.01
CA PHE A 555 12.40 6.69 -8.91
C PHE A 555 11.38 5.86 -8.14
N VAL A 556 10.14 5.89 -8.60
CA VAL A 556 9.05 5.09 -8.03
C VAL A 556 9.20 3.62 -8.41
N PRO A 557 8.84 2.68 -7.50
CA PRO A 557 8.96 1.26 -7.77
C PRO A 557 8.00 0.78 -8.87
N ASN A 558 8.37 -0.31 -9.54
CA ASN A 558 7.44 -1.10 -10.32
C ASN A 558 6.64 -2.02 -9.38
N LYS A 559 5.39 -2.31 -9.72
CA LYS A 559 4.54 -3.27 -9.01
C LYS A 559 3.72 -4.07 -10.00
N GLY A 560 3.61 -5.38 -9.81
CA GLY A 560 2.90 -6.27 -10.74
C GLY A 560 3.46 -6.14 -12.16
N ASN A 561 2.62 -5.80 -13.13
CA ASN A 561 3.03 -5.61 -14.54
C ASN A 561 3.31 -4.15 -14.92
N THR A 562 3.25 -3.21 -13.98
CA THR A 562 3.59 -1.80 -14.24
C THR A 562 5.09 -1.64 -14.33
N GLY A 563 5.63 -1.65 -15.54
CA GLY A 563 7.07 -1.72 -15.78
C GLY A 563 7.75 -0.38 -16.11
N LEU A 564 7.02 0.73 -16.26
CA LEU A 564 7.58 2.08 -16.44
C LEU A 564 7.13 3.02 -15.29
N GLY A 565 8.05 3.77 -14.71
CA GLY A 565 7.76 4.81 -13.73
C GLY A 565 8.38 6.13 -14.16
N VAL A 566 7.59 7.20 -14.15
CA VAL A 566 8.04 8.57 -14.42
C VAL A 566 7.77 9.42 -13.18
N THR A 567 8.76 10.22 -12.79
CA THR A 567 8.71 11.08 -11.62
C THR A 567 9.02 12.52 -11.99
N ALA A 568 8.35 13.44 -11.30
CA ALA A 568 8.61 14.87 -11.34
C ALA A 568 8.87 15.34 -9.90
N LEU A 569 10.04 15.95 -9.67
CA LEU A 569 10.42 16.53 -8.38
C LEU A 569 10.84 17.97 -8.56
N SER A 570 10.23 18.88 -7.80
CA SER A 570 10.69 20.27 -7.68
C SER A 570 11.68 20.38 -6.52
N TYR A 571 12.96 20.66 -6.80
CA TYR A 571 14.02 20.80 -5.79
C TYR A 571 14.96 21.95 -6.18
N GLY A 572 15.28 22.87 -5.25
CA GLY A 572 16.14 24.01 -5.55
C GLY A 572 15.53 25.01 -6.54
N GLY A 573 14.19 25.08 -6.61
CA GLY A 573 13.49 25.85 -7.65
C GLY A 573 13.56 25.22 -9.05
N VAL A 574 14.14 24.02 -9.19
CA VAL A 574 14.27 23.33 -10.47
C VAL A 574 13.34 22.12 -10.52
N LEU A 575 12.55 22.01 -11.59
CA LEU A 575 11.68 20.86 -11.85
C LEU A 575 12.44 19.77 -12.60
N ARG A 576 12.82 18.68 -11.93
CA ARG A 576 13.54 17.57 -12.56
C ARG A 576 12.61 16.42 -12.91
N PHE A 577 12.84 15.83 -14.08
CA PHE A 577 12.18 14.60 -14.48
C PHE A 577 13.14 13.41 -14.42
N ALA A 578 12.63 12.31 -13.90
CA ALA A 578 13.33 11.05 -13.90
C ALA A 578 12.39 9.91 -14.33
N ALA A 579 12.98 8.85 -14.87
CA ALA A 579 12.26 7.66 -15.29
C ALA A 579 13.06 6.40 -14.97
N MET A 580 12.34 5.37 -14.58
CA MET A 580 12.85 4.02 -14.39
C MET A 580 11.95 3.06 -15.15
N ALA A 581 12.54 2.10 -15.85
CA ALA A 581 11.77 1.05 -16.50
C ALA A 581 12.43 -0.32 -16.37
N ASP A 582 11.61 -1.37 -16.43
CA ASP A 582 12.11 -2.71 -16.65
C ASP A 582 12.69 -2.84 -18.07
N ALA A 583 13.86 -3.46 -18.20
CA ALA A 583 14.56 -3.60 -19.46
C ALA A 583 13.82 -4.51 -20.46
N ALA A 584 12.87 -5.32 -20.00
CA ALA A 584 11.96 -6.05 -20.88
C ALA A 584 11.06 -5.11 -21.70
N LEU A 585 10.71 -3.94 -21.16
CA LEU A 585 9.89 -2.94 -21.84
C LEU A 585 10.75 -1.88 -22.53
N VAL A 586 11.70 -1.30 -21.80
CA VAL A 586 12.54 -0.21 -22.30
C VAL A 586 14.02 -0.60 -22.13
N PRO A 587 14.67 -1.11 -23.19
CA PRO A 587 15.97 -1.78 -23.05
C PRO A 587 17.16 -0.85 -22.78
N SER A 588 17.00 0.49 -22.84
CA SER A 588 18.13 1.41 -22.63
C SER A 588 17.70 2.78 -22.08
N SER A 589 18.61 3.43 -21.34
CA SER A 589 18.36 4.75 -20.74
C SER A 589 18.20 5.85 -21.79
N ARG A 590 18.76 5.66 -23.00
CA ARG A 590 18.58 6.56 -24.15
C ARG A 590 17.11 6.65 -24.59
N LYS A 591 16.38 5.54 -24.50
CA LYS A 591 14.95 5.50 -24.85
C LYS A 591 14.10 6.24 -23.83
N LEU A 592 14.39 6.05 -22.54
CA LEU A 592 13.76 6.84 -21.46
C LEU A 592 14.01 8.34 -21.64
N ALA A 593 15.20 8.73 -22.09
CA ALA A 593 15.52 10.13 -22.36
C ALA A 593 14.63 10.76 -23.44
N ILE A 594 14.05 9.98 -24.35
CA ILE A 594 13.11 10.50 -25.37
C ILE A 594 11.84 11.00 -24.68
N ILE A 595 11.28 10.20 -23.76
CA ILE A 595 10.08 10.54 -22.99
C ILE A 595 10.34 11.81 -22.18
N LEU A 596 11.42 11.82 -21.39
CA LEU A 596 11.73 12.93 -20.48
C LEU A 596 12.00 14.25 -21.24
N LYS A 597 12.73 14.19 -22.36
CA LYS A 597 12.97 15.38 -23.19
C LYS A 597 11.70 15.86 -23.88
N GLY A 598 10.84 14.94 -24.34
CA GLY A 598 9.54 15.27 -24.91
C GLY A 598 8.65 16.00 -23.90
N MET A 599 8.65 15.57 -22.63
CA MET A 599 7.96 16.27 -21.54
C MET A 599 8.45 17.71 -21.36
N ALA A 600 9.77 17.91 -21.25
CA ALA A 600 10.35 19.24 -21.09
C ALA A 600 10.05 20.14 -22.30
N ASN A 601 10.18 19.62 -23.52
CA ASN A 601 9.87 20.34 -24.75
C ASN A 601 8.40 20.74 -24.84
N GLU A 602 7.48 19.87 -24.38
CA GLU A 602 6.05 20.15 -24.38
C GLU A 602 5.70 21.28 -23.42
N ILE A 603 6.31 21.34 -22.24
CA ILE A 603 6.14 22.48 -21.31
C ILE A 603 6.61 23.78 -21.96
N ILE A 604 7.78 23.77 -22.61
CA ILE A 604 8.29 24.95 -23.34
C ILE A 604 7.34 25.36 -24.47
N ARG A 605 6.76 24.39 -25.19
CA ARG A 605 5.77 24.65 -26.25
C ARG A 605 4.49 25.26 -25.68
N MET A 606 3.93 24.67 -24.63
CA MET A 606 2.74 25.17 -23.94
C MET A 606 2.98 26.57 -23.38
N HIS A 607 4.14 26.86 -22.79
CA HIS A 607 4.47 28.19 -22.29
C HIS A 607 4.46 29.24 -23.41
N LYS A 608 5.12 28.93 -24.53
CA LYS A 608 5.12 29.81 -25.72
C LYS A 608 3.72 30.06 -26.28
N GLU A 609 2.87 29.03 -26.31
CA GLU A 609 1.53 29.13 -26.90
C GLU A 609 0.49 29.73 -25.97
N LEU A 610 0.57 29.41 -24.68
CA LEU A 610 -0.45 29.76 -23.71
C LEU A 610 -0.11 31.02 -22.95
N VAL A 611 1.17 31.36 -22.75
CA VAL A 611 1.61 32.51 -21.94
C VAL A 611 2.14 33.65 -22.80
N LEU A 612 3.09 33.36 -23.71
CA LEU A 612 3.80 34.38 -24.50
C LEU A 612 3.05 34.86 -25.76
N LYS A 613 2.04 34.11 -26.21
CA LYS A 613 1.01 34.57 -27.15
C LYS A 613 -0.19 35.12 -26.37
#